data_AF-A0A5K0V444-F1
#
_entry.id   AF-A0A5K0V444-F1
#
_cell.length_a   1.000
_cell.length_b   1.000
_cell.length_c   1.000
_cell.angle_alpha   90.00
_cell.angle_beta   90.00
_cell.angle_gamma   90.00
#
_symmetry.space_group_name_H-M   'P 1'
#
loop_
_entity.id
_entity.type
_entity.pdbx_description
1 polymer ?
#
loop_
_entity_poly.entity_id
_entity_poly.type
_entity_poly.pdbx_seq_one_letter_code
_entity_poly.pdbx_strand_id
1 'polypeptide(L)'
;YVYVWHALAGYWGGVNPTAAGMEHYDTALAYPVQSPGVLGNQPDIVMDSLSVHGLGLVHPKKVYNFYNELHSYLASCGVDGVKVDVQNIIETLGGGHGGRVSLTRQYHQALEASVQRNFPDNGCISCMCHNTDGLY
;
A
#
# COMPACT_ATOMS: atom_id res chain seq x y z
N TYR A 1 -11.38 -2.75 21.30
CA TYR A 1 -10.93 -2.86 19.92
C TYR A 1 -9.43 -2.61 19.81
N VAL A 2 -8.71 -3.51 19.15
CA VAL A 2 -7.27 -3.48 18.88
C VAL A 2 -7.08 -3.35 17.38
N TYR A 3 -6.36 -2.31 16.96
CA TYR A 3 -6.06 -2.05 15.56
C TYR A 3 -4.56 -2.13 15.33
N VAL A 4 -4.14 -2.72 14.22
CA VAL A 4 -2.72 -2.81 13.83
C VAL A 4 -2.44 -1.91 12.63
N TRP A 5 -1.31 -1.22 12.70
CA TRP A 5 -0.86 -0.32 11.64
C TRP A 5 -0.09 -1.07 10.55
N HIS A 6 -0.32 -0.72 9.28
CA HIS A 6 0.59 -1.02 8.19
C HIS A 6 0.52 0.08 7.10
N ALA A 7 1.54 0.15 6.26
CA ALA A 7 1.50 1.01 5.08
C ALA A 7 0.70 0.34 3.97
N LEU A 8 0.13 1.10 3.04
CA LEU A 8 -0.60 0.52 1.90
C LEU A 8 0.30 -0.41 1.06
N ALA A 9 1.57 -0.06 0.87
CA ALA A 9 2.52 -0.93 0.17
C ALA A 9 3.07 -2.12 1.01
N GLY A 10 2.61 -2.30 2.25
CA GLY A 10 3.15 -3.25 3.23
C GLY A 10 3.74 -2.55 4.45
N TYR A 11 5.05 -2.30 4.46
CA TYR A 11 5.71 -1.44 5.45
C TYR A 11 6.27 -0.17 4.76
N TRP A 12 7.04 0.67 5.47
CA TRP A 12 7.62 1.91 4.91
C TRP A 12 8.38 1.70 3.59
N GLY A 13 9.12 0.60 3.47
CA GLY A 13 9.86 0.22 2.25
C GLY A 13 9.13 -0.79 1.36
N GLY A 14 7.85 -1.04 1.62
CA GLY A 14 7.08 -2.08 0.93
C GLY A 14 7.39 -3.50 1.40
N VAL A 15 7.13 -4.47 0.53
CA VAL A 15 7.42 -5.91 0.76
C VAL A 15 8.80 -6.25 0.23
N ASN A 16 9.63 -6.99 0.96
CA ASN A 16 10.97 -7.34 0.45
C ASN A 16 10.86 -8.38 -0.68
N PRO A 17 11.27 -8.07 -1.93
CA PRO A 17 11.17 -9.01 -3.07
C PRO A 17 12.08 -10.23 -2.96
N THR A 18 13.07 -10.20 -2.07
CA THR A 18 14.05 -11.28 -1.87
C THR A 18 13.81 -12.09 -0.60
N ALA A 19 12.77 -11.77 0.17
CA ALA A 19 12.43 -12.51 1.37
C ALA A 19 11.87 -13.89 1.00
N ALA A 20 12.39 -14.93 1.66
CA ALA A 20 11.94 -16.30 1.45
C ALA A 20 10.44 -16.43 1.76
N GLY A 21 9.69 -17.08 0.85
CA GLY A 21 8.25 -17.27 0.99
C GLY A 21 7.41 -16.06 0.59
N MET A 22 7.99 -15.04 -0.04
CA MET A 22 7.27 -13.87 -0.59
C MET A 22 7.16 -13.92 -2.12
N GLU A 23 7.69 -14.96 -2.77
CA GLU A 23 7.81 -15.05 -4.23
C GLU A 23 6.44 -15.04 -4.93
N HIS A 24 5.40 -15.56 -4.27
CA HIS A 24 4.05 -15.64 -4.81
C HIS A 24 3.33 -14.29 -4.92
N TYR A 25 3.85 -13.25 -4.26
CA TYR A 25 3.35 -11.88 -4.38
C TYR A 25 3.90 -11.13 -5.60
N ASP A 26 4.90 -11.68 -6.29
CA ASP A 26 5.52 -11.07 -7.48
C ASP A 26 5.94 -9.61 -7.20
N THR A 27 6.57 -9.41 -6.04
CA THR A 27 7.00 -8.09 -5.60
C THR A 27 8.22 -7.64 -6.40
N ALA A 28 8.22 -6.38 -6.83
CA ALA A 28 9.33 -5.76 -7.54
C ALA A 28 9.67 -4.39 -6.92
N LEU A 29 10.92 -3.94 -7.09
CA LEU A 29 11.26 -2.56 -6.75
C LEU A 29 10.56 -1.61 -7.71
N ALA A 30 9.82 -0.66 -7.13
CA ALA A 30 9.22 0.45 -7.83
C ALA A 30 9.76 1.76 -7.25
N TYR A 31 9.93 2.75 -8.12
CA TYR A 31 10.59 4.01 -7.80
C TYR A 31 9.56 5.14 -7.91
N PRO A 32 9.19 5.81 -6.79
CA PRO A 32 8.30 6.95 -6.78
C PRO A 32 8.72 8.03 -7.77
N VAL A 33 7.77 8.54 -8.55
CA VAL A 33 7.95 9.75 -9.36
C VAL A 33 7.05 10.86 -8.81
N GLN A 34 7.66 11.87 -8.20
CA GLN A 34 6.94 13.01 -7.65
C GLN A 34 6.58 14.03 -8.74
N SER A 35 5.42 14.68 -8.58
CA SER A 35 5.02 15.77 -9.46
C SER A 35 5.84 17.05 -9.17
N PRO A 36 6.05 17.94 -10.16
CA PRO A 36 6.69 19.23 -9.92
C PRO A 36 5.98 20.06 -8.83
N GLY A 37 4.65 19.93 -8.74
CA GLY A 37 3.86 20.60 -7.71
C GLY A 37 4.17 20.12 -6.29
N VAL A 38 4.30 18.80 -6.09
CA VAL A 38 4.70 18.24 -4.78
C VAL A 38 6.13 18.64 -4.44
N LEU A 39 7.07 18.52 -5.38
CA LEU A 39 8.48 18.89 -5.15
C LEU A 39 8.65 20.37 -4.76
N GLY A 40 7.85 21.27 -5.36
CA GLY A 40 7.92 22.70 -5.06
C GLY A 40 7.28 23.12 -3.73
N ASN A 41 6.33 22.33 -3.20
CA ASN A 41 5.56 22.72 -2.00
C ASN A 41 5.89 21.88 -0.77
N GLN A 42 6.33 20.63 -0.93
CA GLN A 42 6.59 19.70 0.15
C GLN A 42 7.82 18.83 -0.17
N PRO A 43 9.04 19.38 -0.04
CA PRO A 43 10.24 18.57 -0.07
C PRO A 43 10.24 17.60 1.12
N ASP A 44 10.46 16.32 0.84
CA ASP A 44 10.40 15.24 1.84
C ASP A 44 11.58 14.28 1.64
N ILE A 45 12.45 14.23 2.65
CA ILE A 45 13.64 13.38 2.65
C ILE A 45 13.30 11.89 2.53
N VAL A 46 12.13 11.47 3.01
CA VAL A 46 11.67 10.08 2.87
C VAL A 46 11.37 9.78 1.41
N MET A 47 10.68 10.70 0.72
CA MET A 47 10.39 10.56 -0.70
C MET A 47 11.65 10.60 -1.56
N ASP A 48 12.61 11.48 -1.23
CA ASP A 48 13.91 11.52 -1.90
C ASP A 48 14.64 10.17 -1.76
N SER A 49 14.66 9.61 -0.54
CA SER A 49 15.28 8.32 -0.27
C SER A 49 14.60 7.19 -1.04
N LEU A 50 13.27 7.14 -1.07
CA LEU A 50 12.52 6.11 -1.81
C LEU A 50 12.68 6.25 -3.33
N SER A 51 12.86 7.47 -3.84
CA SER A 51 13.11 7.70 -5.27
C SER A 51 14.47 7.14 -5.73
N VAL A 52 15.45 7.07 -4.81
CA VAL A 52 16.78 6.49 -5.07
C VAL A 52 16.80 4.98 -4.82
N HIS A 53 16.26 4.51 -3.70
CA HIS A 53 16.39 3.12 -3.27
C HIS A 53 15.24 2.22 -3.75
N GLY A 54 14.11 2.82 -4.14
CA GLY A 54 12.88 2.12 -4.46
C GLY A 54 12.17 1.58 -3.22
N LEU A 55 10.96 1.09 -3.44
CA LEU A 55 10.19 0.31 -2.47
C LEU A 55 9.62 -0.93 -3.13
N GLY A 56 9.42 -1.98 -2.34
CA GLY A 56 8.88 -3.24 -2.84
C GLY A 56 7.38 -3.17 -3.06
N LEU A 57 6.97 -3.02 -4.31
CA LEU A 57 5.59 -2.99 -4.73
C LEU A 57 5.12 -4.41 -5.08
N VAL A 58 4.15 -4.92 -4.32
CA VAL A 58 3.44 -6.17 -4.66
C VAL A 58 2.74 -6.02 -6.02
N HIS A 59 2.82 -7.02 -6.88
CA HIS A 59 2.16 -6.90 -8.18
C HIS A 59 0.65 -6.65 -8.01
N PRO A 60 0.01 -5.71 -8.75
CA PRO A 60 -1.39 -5.32 -8.51
C PRO A 60 -2.40 -6.47 -8.59
N LYS A 61 -2.13 -7.49 -9.42
CA LYS A 61 -2.94 -8.72 -9.51
C LYS A 61 -2.77 -9.69 -8.34
N LYS A 62 -1.80 -9.47 -7.47
CA LYS A 62 -1.45 -10.32 -6.31
C LYS A 62 -1.69 -9.63 -4.97
N VAL A 63 -1.92 -8.32 -4.97
CA VAL A 63 -2.04 -7.52 -3.74
C VAL A 63 -3.22 -7.94 -2.84
N TYR A 64 -4.31 -8.47 -3.41
CA TYR A 64 -5.39 -9.07 -2.61
C TYR A 64 -4.90 -10.25 -1.78
N ASN A 65 -4.08 -11.15 -2.36
CA ASN A 65 -3.56 -12.30 -1.62
C ASN A 65 -2.65 -11.84 -0.48
N PHE A 66 -1.79 -10.85 -0.75
CA PHE A 66 -0.94 -10.24 0.27
C PHE A 66 -1.74 -9.70 1.45
N TYR A 67 -2.74 -8.85 1.19
CA TYR A 67 -3.57 -8.31 2.28
C TYR A 67 -4.41 -9.39 2.95
N ASN A 68 -4.97 -10.33 2.20
CA ASN A 68 -5.79 -11.37 2.79
C ASN A 68 -4.98 -12.28 3.72
N GLU A 69 -3.76 -12.64 3.36
CA GLU A 69 -2.87 -13.43 4.22
C GLU A 69 -2.46 -12.62 5.47
N LEU A 70 -2.08 -11.35 5.30
CA LEU A 70 -1.75 -10.47 6.42
C LEU A 70 -2.95 -10.27 7.37
N HIS A 71 -4.13 -9.94 6.85
CA HIS A 71 -5.32 -9.65 7.64
C HIS A 71 -5.91 -10.91 8.27
N SER A 72 -5.90 -12.06 7.58
CA SER A 72 -6.27 -13.35 8.19
C SER A 72 -5.36 -13.68 9.37
N TYR A 73 -4.04 -13.48 9.21
CA TYR A 73 -3.11 -13.70 10.32
C TYR A 73 -3.41 -12.77 11.50
N LEU A 74 -3.58 -11.47 11.26
CA LEU A 74 -3.91 -10.50 12.32
C LEU A 74 -5.23 -10.84 13.02
N ALA A 75 -6.28 -11.15 12.26
CA ALA A 75 -7.57 -11.57 12.80
C ALA A 75 -7.44 -12.86 13.64
N SER A 76 -6.62 -13.82 13.22
CA SER A 76 -6.34 -15.03 13.99
C SER A 76 -5.64 -14.76 15.33
N CYS A 77 -4.94 -13.63 15.44
CA CYS A 77 -4.33 -13.14 16.68
C CYS A 77 -5.29 -12.30 17.54
N GLY A 78 -6.56 -12.15 17.15
CA GLY A 78 -7.56 -11.36 17.87
C GLY A 78 -7.50 -9.85 17.59
N VAL A 79 -6.89 -9.43 16.48
CA VAL A 79 -6.94 -8.03 16.02
C VAL A 79 -8.30 -7.75 15.39
N ASP A 80 -8.89 -6.59 15.72
CA ASP A 80 -10.24 -6.22 15.28
C ASP A 80 -10.27 -5.43 13.98
N GLY A 81 -9.13 -4.88 13.56
CA GLY A 81 -9.03 -4.09 12.34
C GLY A 81 -7.64 -3.54 12.08
N VAL A 82 -7.51 -2.74 11.02
CA VAL A 82 -6.24 -2.14 10.61
C VAL A 82 -6.31 -0.63 10.48
N LYS A 83 -5.20 0.04 10.79
CA LYS A 83 -4.96 1.42 10.34
C LYS A 83 -4.03 1.34 9.13
N VAL A 84 -4.49 1.79 7.98
CA VAL A 84 -3.71 1.76 6.73
C VAL A 84 -3.22 3.16 6.40
N ASP A 85 -1.91 3.28 6.27
CA ASP A 85 -1.21 4.56 6.18
C ASP A 85 -0.38 4.66 4.90
N VAL A 86 0.24 5.81 4.66
CA VAL A 86 1.12 6.07 3.50
C VAL A 86 0.44 5.76 2.16
N GLN A 87 -0.87 5.95 2.07
CA GLN A 87 -1.65 5.54 0.90
C GLN A 87 -1.36 6.38 -0.34
N ASN A 88 -1.06 7.67 -0.14
CA ASN A 88 -0.68 8.61 -1.20
C ASN A 88 0.53 8.15 -2.03
N ILE A 89 1.42 7.32 -1.49
CA ILE A 89 2.61 6.84 -2.23
C ILE A 89 2.24 6.13 -3.52
N ILE A 90 1.10 5.44 -3.55
CA ILE A 90 0.67 4.64 -4.70
C ILE A 90 0.45 5.51 -5.94
N GLU A 91 0.08 6.78 -5.80
CA GLU A 91 -0.08 7.67 -6.96
C GLU A 91 1.23 7.87 -7.74
N THR A 92 2.37 7.76 -7.05
CA THR A 92 3.71 7.99 -7.61
C THR A 92 4.30 6.76 -8.30
N LEU A 93 3.63 5.60 -8.20
CA LEU A 93 4.14 4.29 -8.63
C LEU A 93 3.40 3.72 -9.85
N GLY A 94 2.55 4.51 -10.50
CA GLY A 94 1.69 4.04 -11.59
C GLY A 94 2.41 3.59 -12.88
N GLY A 95 3.71 3.86 -13.01
CA GLY A 95 4.52 3.47 -14.17
C GLY A 95 4.52 1.94 -14.35
N GLY A 96 4.24 1.47 -15.57
CA GLY A 96 4.16 0.03 -15.86
C GLY A 96 2.88 -0.68 -15.38
N HIS A 97 2.00 0.01 -14.66
CA HIS A 97 0.79 -0.58 -14.05
C HIS A 97 -0.53 0.07 -14.51
N GLY A 98 -0.55 0.64 -15.72
CA GLY A 98 -1.75 1.31 -16.27
C GLY A 98 -1.98 2.72 -15.74
N GLY A 99 -0.96 3.31 -15.09
CA GLY A 99 -1.03 4.65 -14.51
C GLY A 99 -1.59 4.69 -13.10
N ARG A 100 -1.42 5.85 -12.45
CA ARG A 100 -1.76 6.09 -11.04
C ARG A 100 -3.20 5.73 -10.66
N VAL A 101 -4.16 6.04 -11.53
CA VAL A 101 -5.59 5.74 -11.31
C VAL A 101 -5.84 4.22 -11.28
N SER A 102 -5.28 3.49 -12.25
CA SER A 102 -5.48 2.04 -12.34
C SER A 102 -4.84 1.30 -11.16
N LEU A 103 -3.63 1.71 -10.78
CA LEU A 103 -2.91 1.14 -9.65
C LEU A 103 -3.63 1.40 -8.32
N THR A 104 -3.99 2.66 -8.07
CA THR A 104 -4.73 3.07 -6.85
C THR A 104 -6.02 2.28 -6.71
N ARG A 105 -6.83 2.18 -7.79
CA ARG A 105 -8.08 1.41 -7.76
C ARG A 105 -7.86 -0.05 -7.37
N GLN A 106 -6.88 -0.72 -7.95
CA GLN A 106 -6.59 -2.12 -7.65
C GLN A 106 -6.17 -2.32 -6.20
N TYR A 107 -5.31 -1.44 -5.67
CA TYR A 107 -4.87 -1.49 -4.28
C TYR A 107 -5.99 -1.28 -3.28
N HIS A 108 -6.86 -0.28 -3.51
CA HIS A 108 -7.99 0.00 -2.63
C HIS A 108 -9.05 -1.10 -2.69
N GLN A 109 -9.40 -1.60 -3.88
CA GLN A 109 -10.34 -2.71 -4.01
C GLN A 109 -9.84 -3.96 -3.29
N ALA A 110 -8.55 -4.26 -3.40
CA ALA A 110 -7.95 -5.38 -2.70
C ALA A 110 -7.96 -5.18 -1.17
N LEU A 111 -7.67 -3.97 -0.70
CA LEU A 111 -7.71 -3.62 0.72
C LEU A 111 -9.13 -3.75 1.29
N GLU A 112 -10.13 -3.18 0.61
CA GLU A 112 -11.53 -3.26 1.04
C GLU A 112 -12.01 -4.71 1.08
N ALA A 113 -11.68 -5.50 0.06
CA ALA A 113 -12.05 -6.91 -0.01
C ALA A 113 -11.37 -7.76 1.09
N SER A 114 -10.12 -7.46 1.47
CA SER A 114 -9.45 -8.18 2.55
C SER A 114 -9.97 -7.77 3.93
N VAL A 115 -10.26 -6.48 4.14
CA VAL A 115 -10.86 -5.98 5.39
C VAL A 115 -12.23 -6.60 5.60
N GLN A 116 -13.11 -6.54 4.59
CA GLN A 116 -14.47 -7.10 4.66
C GLN A 116 -14.45 -8.60 4.96
N ARG A 117 -13.45 -9.31 4.43
CA ARG A 117 -13.32 -10.75 4.63
C ARG A 117 -12.84 -11.15 6.02
N ASN A 118 -11.94 -10.38 6.62
CA ASN A 118 -11.20 -10.80 7.81
C ASN A 118 -11.65 -10.12 9.10
N PHE A 119 -12.27 -8.93 9.01
CA PHE A 119 -12.71 -8.16 10.18
C PHE A 119 -14.25 -8.02 10.15
N PRO A 120 -14.99 -8.71 11.04
CA PRO A 120 -16.46 -8.72 11.01
C PRO A 120 -17.13 -7.35 11.06
N ASP A 121 -16.53 -6.40 11.79
CA ASP A 121 -17.01 -5.02 11.91
C ASP A 121 -16.46 -4.08 10.83
N ASN A 122 -15.79 -4.64 9.81
CA ASN A 122 -15.15 -3.90 8.72
C ASN A 122 -14.14 -2.85 9.23
N GLY A 123 -13.39 -3.20 10.28
CA GLY A 123 -12.48 -2.31 11.00
C GLY A 123 -11.31 -1.84 10.13
N CYS A 124 -11.42 -0.61 9.60
CA CYS A 124 -10.35 0.03 8.83
C CYS A 124 -10.30 1.54 9.11
N ILE A 125 -9.12 2.04 9.48
CA ILE A 125 -8.84 3.48 9.59
C ILE A 125 -7.97 3.88 8.41
N SER A 126 -8.49 4.75 7.54
CA SER A 126 -7.75 5.31 6.41
C SER A 126 -6.91 6.50 6.85
N CYS A 127 -5.61 6.50 6.51
CA CYS A 127 -4.65 7.54 6.85
C CYS A 127 -3.71 7.86 5.68
N MET A 128 -3.26 9.12 5.59
CA MET A 128 -2.42 9.63 4.50
C MET A 128 -2.97 9.30 3.09
N CYS A 129 -4.29 9.28 2.93
CA CYS A 129 -4.99 8.95 1.69
C CYS A 129 -5.31 10.17 0.80
N HIS A 130 -4.68 11.32 1.06
CA HIS A 130 -4.91 12.57 0.33
C HIS A 130 -4.12 12.60 -0.98
N ASN A 131 -4.33 11.64 -1.88
CA ASN A 131 -3.81 11.70 -3.24
C ASN A 131 -4.61 12.74 -4.05
N THR A 132 -3.96 13.37 -5.04
CA THR A 132 -4.67 14.35 -5.90
C THR A 132 -5.79 13.67 -6.69
N ASP A 133 -5.66 12.35 -6.93
CA ASP A 133 -6.69 11.53 -7.58
C ASP A 133 -7.86 11.10 -6.68
N GLY A 134 -7.74 11.19 -5.35
CA GLY A 134 -8.86 10.90 -4.43
C GLY A 134 -9.76 12.11 -4.22
N LEU A 135 -9.37 13.27 -4.74
CA LEU A 135 -10.14 14.52 -4.73
C LEU A 135 -11.09 14.65 -5.94
N TYR A 136 -10.91 13.84 -6.99
CA TYR A 136 -11.70 13.86 -8.23
C TYR A 136 -12.41 12.52 -8.48
#